data_AF-A0AAU4ID78-F1
#
_entry.id   AF-A0AAU4ID78-F1
#
_cell.length_a   1.000
_cell.length_b   1.000
_cell.length_c   1.000
_cell.angle_alpha   90.00
_cell.angle_beta   90.00
_cell.angle_gamma   90.00
#
_symmetry.space_group_name_H-M   'P 1'
#
loop_
_entity.id
_entity.type
_entity.pdbx_description
1 polymer ?
#
loop_
_entity_poly.entity_id
_entity_poly.type
_entity_poly.pdbx_seq_one_letter_code
_entity_poly.pdbx_strand_id
1 'polypeptide(L)'
;MLPVLAASTLATSCSSYDPAQASAWQRDYCVKLAAWQGARNAMLSSAGSVDASDWRNIEWAEYDRAEEAGSEAINAAKILDRENLDHASSYIFDDTEKAVIDRNADAEARAATYCSGSGFGDLLKGAR
;
A
#
# COMPACT_ATOMS: atom_id res chain seq x y z
N MET A 1 -22.29 60.09 -1.02
CA MET A 1 -21.39 59.65 -2.11
C MET A 1 -20.71 58.36 -1.66
N LEU A 2 -20.92 57.26 -2.39
CA LEU A 2 -20.24 55.95 -2.24
C LEU A 2 -18.80 56.05 -2.78
N PRO A 3 -17.88 55.14 -2.39
CA PRO A 3 -17.79 53.87 -3.13
C PRO A 3 -17.74 52.61 -2.26
N VAL A 4 -18.41 51.58 -2.78
CA VAL A 4 -18.32 50.17 -2.41
C VAL A 4 -16.91 49.68 -2.74
N LEU A 5 -16.18 49.15 -1.76
CA LEU A 5 -14.99 48.36 -2.00
C LEU A 5 -15.39 46.88 -2.05
N ALA A 6 -15.67 46.42 -3.26
CA ALA A 6 -15.73 45.00 -3.59
C ALA A 6 -14.30 44.45 -3.53
N ALA A 7 -13.93 43.83 -2.41
CA ALA A 7 -12.70 43.07 -2.32
C ALA A 7 -12.97 41.67 -2.90
N SER A 8 -12.44 41.47 -4.10
CA SER A 8 -12.44 40.23 -4.87
C SER A 8 -12.05 39.03 -4.01
N THR A 9 -12.97 38.09 -3.83
CA THR A 9 -12.62 36.73 -3.41
C THR A 9 -11.67 36.15 -4.45
N LEU A 10 -10.40 35.97 -4.09
CA LEU A 10 -9.50 35.11 -4.84
C LEU A 10 -10.07 33.69 -4.71
N ALA A 11 -10.97 33.33 -5.63
CA ALA A 11 -11.27 31.96 -5.94
C ALA A 11 -10.02 31.42 -6.66
N THR A 12 -8.97 31.16 -5.89
CA THR A 12 -7.93 30.23 -6.31
C THR A 12 -8.68 28.97 -6.68
N SER A 13 -8.55 28.55 -7.93
CA SER A 13 -9.13 27.31 -8.44
C SER A 13 -8.56 26.15 -7.63
N CYS A 14 -9.21 25.82 -6.51
CA CYS A 14 -8.98 24.63 -5.74
C CYS A 14 -9.40 23.45 -6.61
N SER A 15 -8.43 22.79 -7.24
CA SER A 15 -8.59 21.38 -7.59
C SER A 15 -9.03 20.67 -6.32
N SER A 16 -10.17 19.99 -6.37
CA SER A 16 -10.89 19.43 -5.22
C SER A 16 -10.11 18.27 -4.60
N TYR A 17 -9.01 18.56 -3.91
CA TYR A 17 -8.32 17.61 -3.05
C TYR A 17 -9.23 17.29 -1.87
N ASP A 18 -9.78 16.07 -1.84
CA ASP A 18 -10.52 15.54 -0.70
C ASP A 18 -9.54 14.81 0.24
N PRO A 19 -9.13 15.44 1.36
CA PRO A 19 -8.18 14.83 2.29
C PRO A 19 -8.71 13.53 2.92
N ALA A 20 -10.04 13.37 3.04
CA ALA A 20 -10.62 12.16 3.59
C ALA A 20 -10.48 10.99 2.61
N GLN A 21 -10.66 11.25 1.31
CA GLN A 21 -10.46 10.26 0.26
C GLN A 21 -8.98 9.87 0.13
N ALA A 22 -8.07 10.85 0.17
CA ALA A 22 -6.63 10.59 0.15
C ALA A 22 -6.20 9.67 1.32
N SER A 23 -6.65 9.99 2.54
CA SER A 23 -6.39 9.15 3.71
C SER A 23 -7.00 7.74 3.58
N ALA A 24 -8.18 7.61 2.98
CA ALA A 24 -8.81 6.32 2.73
C ALA A 24 -7.98 5.44 1.78
N TRP A 25 -7.46 5.99 0.68
CA TRP A 25 -6.59 5.26 -0.25
C TRP A 25 -5.25 4.88 0.39
N GLN A 26 -4.65 5.79 1.17
CA GLN A 26 -3.41 5.50 1.89
C GLN A 26 -3.60 4.36 2.90
N ARG A 27 -4.71 4.38 3.64
CA ARG A 27 -5.08 3.30 4.56
C ARG A 27 -5.32 1.98 3.83
N ASP A 28 -6.09 2.00 2.74
CA ASP A 28 -6.40 0.80 1.95
C ASP A 28 -5.12 0.12 1.45
N TYR A 29 -4.19 0.90 0.89
CA TYR A 29 -2.88 0.41 0.51
C TYR A 29 -2.13 -0.25 1.67
N CYS A 30 -2.06 0.40 2.83
CA CYS A 30 -1.34 -0.15 3.98
C CYS A 30 -1.99 -1.42 4.56
N VAL A 31 -3.31 -1.55 4.48
CA VAL A 31 -4.02 -2.80 4.82
C VAL A 31 -3.62 -3.92 3.86
N LYS A 32 -3.62 -3.64 2.55
CA LYS A 32 -3.28 -4.64 1.52
C LYS A 32 -1.81 -5.05 1.56
N LEU A 33 -0.91 -4.10 1.82
CA LEU A 33 0.50 -4.38 2.05
C LEU A 33 0.70 -5.31 3.26
N ALA A 34 0.02 -5.04 4.38
CA ALA A 34 0.05 -5.89 5.57
C ALA A 34 -0.49 -7.31 5.28
N ALA A 35 -1.60 -7.41 4.54
CA ALA A 35 -2.19 -8.69 4.17
C ALA A 35 -1.23 -9.52 3.30
N TRP A 36 -0.59 -8.90 2.31
CA TRP A 36 0.42 -9.56 1.49
C TRP A 36 1.63 -10.03 2.30
N GLN A 37 2.18 -9.18 3.19
CA GLN A 37 3.28 -9.57 4.07
C GLN A 37 2.92 -10.78 4.95
N GLY A 38 1.70 -10.79 5.50
CA GLY A 38 1.19 -11.90 6.29
C GLY A 38 1.06 -13.20 5.49
N ALA A 39 0.45 -13.14 4.30
CA ALA A 39 0.30 -14.29 3.41
C ALA A 39 1.65 -14.85 2.96
N ARG A 40 2.60 -13.99 2.58
CA ARG A 40 3.96 -14.41 2.24
C ARG A 40 4.67 -15.06 3.43
N ASN A 41 4.55 -14.50 4.64
CA ASN A 41 5.17 -15.08 5.84
C ASN A 41 4.58 -16.47 6.17
N ALA A 42 3.27 -16.65 6.00
CA ALA A 42 2.61 -17.94 6.15
C ALA A 42 3.13 -18.95 5.11
N MET A 43 3.25 -18.55 3.84
CA MET A 43 3.83 -19.38 2.77
C MET A 43 5.29 -19.80 3.08
N LEU A 44 6.13 -18.87 3.54
CA LEU A 44 7.51 -19.18 3.91
C LEU A 44 7.60 -20.13 5.12
N SER A 45 6.68 -19.98 6.07
CA SER A 45 6.60 -20.85 7.25
C SER A 45 6.09 -22.26 6.91
N SER A 46 5.14 -22.38 5.97
CA SER A 46 4.63 -23.67 5.52
C SER A 46 5.71 -24.41 4.72
N ALA A 47 6.42 -23.75 3.81
CA ALA A 47 7.52 -24.35 3.04
C ALA A 47 8.62 -25.00 3.93
N GLY A 48 8.84 -24.48 5.15
CA GLY A 48 9.80 -25.03 6.10
C GLY A 48 9.28 -26.15 7.01
N SER A 49 7.99 -26.47 6.99
CA SER A 49 7.33 -27.32 8.00
C SER A 49 6.58 -28.54 7.47
N VAL A 50 6.51 -28.78 6.15
CA VAL A 50 5.68 -29.87 5.60
C VAL A 50 6.41 -31.21 5.43
N ASP A 51 5.73 -32.28 5.85
CA ASP A 51 6.05 -33.67 5.51
C ASP A 51 5.58 -34.01 4.07
N ALA A 52 6.24 -34.96 3.40
CA ALA A 52 6.19 -35.17 1.94
C ALA A 52 4.82 -35.60 1.37
N SER A 53 3.81 -35.82 2.19
CA SER A 53 2.45 -36.21 1.78
C SER A 53 1.43 -35.06 1.78
N ASP A 54 1.67 -33.95 2.48
CA ASP A 54 0.69 -32.86 2.66
C ASP A 54 1.08 -31.57 1.91
N TRP A 55 2.33 -31.50 1.43
CA TRP A 55 2.93 -30.29 0.83
C TRP A 55 2.15 -29.75 -0.36
N ARG A 56 1.58 -30.62 -1.21
CA ARG A 56 0.92 -30.16 -2.43
C ARG A 56 -0.26 -29.24 -2.09
N ASN A 57 -1.24 -29.69 -1.31
CA ASN A 57 -2.46 -28.89 -1.11
C ASN A 57 -2.24 -27.62 -0.26
N ILE A 58 -1.26 -27.62 0.65
CA ILE A 58 -0.94 -26.48 1.52
C ILE A 58 -0.10 -25.43 0.78
N GLU A 59 0.90 -25.86 0.01
CA GLU A 59 1.80 -24.94 -0.70
C GLU A 59 1.05 -24.14 -1.77
N TRP A 60 0.18 -24.78 -2.57
CA TRP A 60 -0.58 -24.10 -3.62
C TRP A 60 -1.58 -23.08 -3.04
N ALA A 61 -2.28 -23.42 -1.95
CA ALA A 61 -3.26 -22.50 -1.35
C ALA A 61 -2.61 -21.28 -0.68
N GLU A 62 -1.48 -21.44 0.01
CA GLU A 62 -0.74 -20.29 0.57
C GLU A 62 -0.05 -19.46 -0.52
N TYR A 63 0.44 -20.11 -1.57
CA TYR A 63 0.99 -19.44 -2.75
C TYR A 63 -0.06 -18.56 -3.43
N ASP A 64 -1.24 -19.12 -3.75
CA ASP A 64 -2.33 -18.39 -4.40
C ASP A 64 -2.77 -17.18 -3.57
N ARG A 65 -2.87 -17.34 -2.23
CA ARG A 65 -3.19 -16.22 -1.33
C ARG A 65 -2.13 -15.14 -1.32
N ALA A 66 -0.84 -15.51 -1.34
CA ALA A 66 0.25 -14.54 -1.38
C ALA A 66 0.27 -13.79 -2.72
N GLU A 67 -0.01 -14.46 -3.84
CA GLU A 67 -0.09 -13.84 -5.16
C GLU A 67 -1.30 -12.89 -5.29
N GLU A 68 -2.47 -13.32 -4.82
CA GLU A 68 -3.69 -12.50 -4.79
C GLU A 68 -3.48 -11.24 -3.93
N ALA A 69 -3.02 -11.40 -2.68
CA ALA A 69 -2.77 -10.28 -1.78
C ALA A 69 -1.69 -9.32 -2.33
N GLY A 70 -0.66 -9.86 -3.00
CA GLY A 70 0.36 -9.06 -3.66
C GLY A 70 -0.21 -8.23 -4.81
N SER A 71 -1.06 -8.84 -5.64
CA SER A 71 -1.76 -8.15 -6.72
C SER A 71 -2.67 -7.03 -6.22
N GLU A 72 -3.36 -7.26 -5.09
CA GLU A 72 -4.16 -6.22 -4.44
C GLU A 72 -3.31 -5.05 -3.94
N ALA A 73 -2.17 -5.33 -3.30
CA ALA A 73 -1.26 -4.28 -2.82
C ALA A 73 -0.70 -3.44 -3.99
N ILE A 74 -0.31 -4.09 -5.10
CA ILE A 74 0.12 -3.43 -6.34
C ILE A 74 -1.00 -2.53 -6.88
N ASN A 75 -2.24 -3.03 -6.95
CA ASN A 75 -3.37 -2.26 -7.47
C ASN A 75 -3.72 -1.04 -6.59
N ALA A 76 -3.62 -1.18 -5.27
CA ALA A 76 -3.79 -0.05 -4.36
C ALA A 76 -2.65 0.97 -4.51
N ALA A 77 -1.41 0.52 -4.70
CA ALA A 77 -0.27 1.41 -4.94
C ALA A 77 -0.42 2.20 -6.26
N LYS A 78 -0.98 1.61 -7.31
CA LYS A 78 -1.33 2.32 -8.57
C LYS A 78 -2.31 3.45 -8.36
N ILE A 79 -3.24 3.32 -7.41
CA ILE A 79 -4.17 4.40 -7.07
C ILE A 79 -3.38 5.53 -6.40
N LEU A 80 -2.50 5.22 -5.45
CA LEU A 80 -1.67 6.24 -4.80
C LEU A 80 -0.79 7.01 -5.78
N ASP A 81 -0.17 6.31 -6.73
CA ASP A 81 0.65 6.89 -7.81
C ASP A 81 -0.18 7.79 -8.73
N ARG A 82 -1.34 7.30 -9.20
CA ARG A 82 -2.26 8.08 -10.05
C ARG A 82 -2.72 9.37 -9.39
N GLU A 83 -2.99 9.31 -8.10
CA GLU A 83 -3.52 10.42 -7.31
C GLU A 83 -2.40 11.28 -6.70
N ASN A 84 -1.12 10.96 -7.01
CA ASN A 84 0.07 11.67 -6.55
C ASN A 84 0.11 11.80 -5.01
N LEU A 85 -0.26 10.71 -4.32
CA LEU A 85 -0.29 10.59 -2.87
C LEU A 85 0.96 9.91 -2.29
N ASP A 86 1.86 9.50 -3.18
CA ASP A 86 3.20 9.04 -2.89
C ASP A 86 4.06 10.24 -2.45
N HIS A 87 3.99 10.59 -1.16
CA HIS A 87 4.67 11.77 -0.62
C HIS A 87 6.17 11.78 -0.99
N ALA A 88 6.66 12.92 -1.48
CA ALA A 88 8.08 13.27 -1.56
C ALA A 88 8.97 12.23 -2.26
N SER A 89 8.69 11.94 -3.54
CA SER A 89 9.55 11.10 -4.40
C SER A 89 9.66 9.64 -3.98
N SER A 90 8.78 9.16 -3.09
CA SER A 90 8.64 7.73 -2.85
C SER A 90 7.98 7.09 -4.07
N TYR A 91 8.68 6.25 -4.82
CA TYR A 91 8.05 5.53 -5.93
C TYR A 91 7.24 4.36 -5.37
N ILE A 92 6.16 4.63 -4.62
CA ILE A 92 5.48 3.61 -3.81
C ILE A 92 4.93 2.47 -4.66
N PHE A 93 4.49 2.78 -5.88
CA PHE A 93 4.07 1.78 -6.85
C PHE A 93 5.22 0.87 -7.28
N ASP A 94 6.35 1.44 -7.72
CA ASP A 94 7.57 0.71 -8.11
C ASP A 94 8.17 -0.09 -6.94
N ASP A 95 8.21 0.48 -5.74
CA ASP A 95 8.67 -0.19 -4.54
C ASP A 95 7.77 -1.38 -4.17
N THR A 96 6.44 -1.22 -4.32
CA THR A 96 5.49 -2.33 -4.09
C THR A 96 5.64 -3.41 -5.16
N GLU A 97 5.81 -3.04 -6.43
CA GLU A 97 6.00 -3.98 -7.53
C GLU A 97 7.29 -4.79 -7.33
N LYS A 98 8.41 -4.13 -7.02
CA LYS A 98 9.68 -4.80 -6.70
C LYS A 98 9.59 -5.67 -5.45
N ALA A 99 8.85 -5.24 -4.44
CA ALA A 99 8.64 -6.05 -3.23
C ALA A 99 7.86 -7.33 -3.54
N VAL A 100 6.78 -7.24 -4.31
CA VAL A 100 5.87 -8.35 -4.60
C VAL A 100 6.44 -9.30 -5.66
N ILE A 101 6.91 -8.74 -6.78
CA ILE A 101 7.35 -9.52 -7.96
C ILE A 101 8.80 -9.94 -7.81
N ASP A 102 9.70 -8.99 -7.53
CA ASP A 102 11.14 -9.27 -7.45
C ASP A 102 11.59 -9.77 -6.07
N ARG A 103 10.66 -9.86 -5.11
CA ARG A 103 10.92 -10.23 -3.71
C ARG A 103 12.00 -9.34 -3.07
N ASN A 104 12.03 -8.07 -3.45
CA ASN A 104 13.04 -7.11 -3.00
C ASN A 104 12.72 -6.60 -1.58
N ALA A 105 13.49 -7.06 -0.59
CA ALA A 105 13.31 -6.69 0.81
C ALA A 105 13.55 -5.21 1.11
N ASP A 106 14.45 -4.54 0.38
CA ASP A 106 14.69 -3.10 0.57
C ASP A 106 13.50 -2.28 0.04
N ALA A 107 12.91 -2.71 -1.08
CA ALA A 107 11.71 -2.10 -1.63
C ALA A 107 10.50 -2.29 -0.69
N GLU A 108 10.35 -3.48 -0.11
CA GLU A 108 9.37 -3.73 0.93
C GLU A 108 9.57 -2.84 2.15
N ALA A 109 10.80 -2.65 2.61
CA ALA A 109 11.10 -1.78 3.75
C ALA A 109 10.74 -0.32 3.48
N ARG A 110 10.93 0.16 2.23
CA ARG A 110 10.50 1.50 1.81
C ARG A 110 8.98 1.61 1.76
N ALA A 111 8.30 0.61 1.19
CA ALA A 111 6.83 0.52 1.20
C ALA A 111 6.25 0.53 2.63
N ALA A 112 6.89 -0.19 3.56
CA ALA A 112 6.52 -0.20 4.97
C ALA A 112 6.77 1.16 5.67
N THR A 113 7.86 1.82 5.30
CA THR A 113 8.22 3.16 5.81
C THR A 113 7.18 4.19 5.36
N TYR A 114 6.70 4.10 4.12
CA TYR A 114 5.60 4.95 3.63
C TYR A 114 4.36 4.85 4.54
N CYS A 115 3.91 3.64 4.87
CA CYS A 115 2.77 3.46 5.77
C CYS A 115 3.00 4.07 7.16
N SER A 116 4.23 4.00 7.68
CA SER A 116 4.58 4.65 8.94
C SER A 116 4.54 6.18 8.84
N GLY A 117 5.05 6.73 7.73
CA GLY A 117 5.01 8.17 7.43
C GLY A 117 3.58 8.71 7.24
N SER A 118 2.69 7.89 6.68
CA SER A 118 1.28 8.22 6.47
C SER A 118 0.40 7.98 7.70
N GLY A 119 0.97 7.59 8.85
CA GLY A 119 0.24 7.39 10.11
C GLY A 119 -0.45 6.02 10.24
N PHE A 120 -0.15 5.08 9.35
CA PHE A 120 -0.74 3.72 9.29
C PHE A 120 0.25 2.60 9.60
N GLY A 121 1.42 2.91 10.17
CA GLY A 121 2.48 1.94 10.45
C GLY A 121 2.08 0.80 11.40
N ASP A 122 1.10 1.03 12.28
CA ASP A 122 0.60 -0.01 13.19
C ASP A 122 -0.08 -1.18 12.45
N LEU A 123 -0.61 -0.96 11.25
CA LEU A 123 -1.22 -2.01 10.44
C LEU A 123 -0.18 -3.08 10.02
N LEU A 124 1.07 -2.69 9.85
CA LEU A 124 2.15 -3.60 9.43
C LEU A 124 2.72 -4.42 10.60
N LYS A 125 2.51 -3.99 11.84
CA LYS A 125 3.00 -4.73 13.03
C LYS A 125 2.28 -6.06 13.22
N GLY A 126 1.03 -6.18 12.76
CA GLY A 126 0.27 -7.43 12.81
C GLY A 126 0.66 -8.45 11.73
N ALA A 127 1.48 -8.06 10.76
CA ALA A 127 1.92 -8.94 9.67
C ALA A 127 3.31 -9.57 9.90
N ARG A 128 4.01 -9.20 10.99
CA ARG A 128 5.32 -9.72 11.38
C ARG A 128 5.21 -10.97 12.24
#